data_AF-A0A3B8PX70-F1
#
_entry.id   AF-A0A3B8PX70-F1
#
_cell.length_a   1.000
_cell.length_b   1.000
_cell.length_c   1.000
_cell.angle_alpha   90.00
_cell.angle_beta   90.00
_cell.angle_gamma   90.00
#
_symmetry.space_group_name_H-M   'P 1'
#
loop_
_entity.id
_entity.type
_entity.pdbx_description
1 polymer ?
#
loop_
_entity_poly.entity_id
_entity_poly.type
_entity_poly.pdbx_seq_one_letter_code
_entity_poly.pdbx_strand_id
1 'polypeptide(L)'
;MCLIRTSRWGIASAFSLAAGALGAWSTGHATEATVGATVLYETGFEAWEGFSPNQDLIGQSGWIGAATDLQGREAPAGGNGVLADPIPGFTGQYAYVGFAATNRTADFNVWRPVNLNPVAPPLPFVRFRVSLQIEDSTSAAPHYDDFRWSIYNTEDHRCLSLDFDNDLREVNFILDGLSPEIRPTGFTFENSVPYDLEIDLNLGRNLWTARINGAVIVQAQPITTEGAKLSFGDADAVWVIRTPGQPGDNYMIFDDYRVTVEPLTSIPPTLEPVGMLNTGAFVVRILGEPGVSYQLQGTDNFVDWLPIATGIAQSPGGYVDLQDSAARQFPKRMYRAASQP
;
A
#
# COMPACT_ATOMS: atom_id res chain seq x y z
N MET A 1 2.11 -14.19 -18.98
CA MET A 1 2.29 -13.67 -20.35
C MET A 1 2.02 -12.18 -20.29
N CYS A 2 3.09 -11.39 -20.18
CA CYS A 2 3.03 -9.95 -19.89
C CYS A 2 3.02 -9.17 -21.22
N LEU A 3 2.06 -8.28 -21.42
CA LEU A 3 2.03 -7.39 -22.57
C LEU A 3 1.88 -5.94 -22.13
N ILE A 4 2.83 -5.15 -22.64
CA ILE A 4 3.11 -3.74 -22.39
C ILE A 4 1.87 -2.90 -22.74
N ARG A 5 1.33 -2.19 -21.74
CA ARG A 5 0.36 -1.11 -21.93
C ARG A 5 1.14 0.14 -22.36
N THR A 6 0.67 0.88 -23.37
CA THR A 6 1.34 2.14 -23.78
C THR A 6 0.34 3.28 -23.68
N SER A 7 0.67 4.29 -22.87
CA SER A 7 -0.03 5.57 -22.88
C SER A 7 0.94 6.67 -23.32
N ARG A 8 0.56 7.40 -24.37
CA ARG A 8 1.27 8.59 -24.86
C ARG A 8 0.53 9.83 -24.41
N TRP A 9 1.14 10.64 -23.56
CA TRP A 9 0.79 12.05 -23.40
C TRP A 9 2.05 12.89 -23.25
N GLY A 10 2.28 13.77 -24.22
CA GLY A 10 3.21 14.88 -24.11
C GLY A 10 2.43 16.18 -24.24
N ILE A 11 2.76 17.16 -23.41
CA ILE A 11 3.05 18.56 -23.78
C ILE A 11 3.60 19.23 -22.51
N ALA A 12 4.83 19.72 -22.61
CA ALA A 12 5.49 20.56 -21.62
C ALA A 12 4.98 22.00 -21.75
N SER A 13 4.95 22.74 -20.64
CA SER A 13 4.92 24.20 -20.65
C SER A 13 5.81 24.74 -19.54
N ALA A 14 6.86 25.44 -19.96
CA ALA A 14 7.80 26.15 -19.10
C ALA A 14 7.27 27.56 -18.80
N PHE A 15 7.46 28.03 -17.57
CA PHE A 15 7.50 29.45 -17.27
C PHE A 15 8.68 29.73 -16.32
N SER A 16 9.54 30.65 -16.75
CA SER A 16 10.58 31.29 -15.93
C SER A 16 10.15 32.73 -15.66
N LEU A 17 10.39 33.21 -14.44
CA LEU A 17 10.62 34.62 -14.17
C LEU A 17 11.41 34.76 -12.87
N ALA A 18 12.53 35.47 -12.98
CA ALA A 18 13.41 35.87 -11.89
C ALA A 18 13.07 37.30 -11.45
N ALA A 19 13.20 37.61 -10.16
CA ALA A 19 13.85 38.79 -9.61
C ALA A 19 13.73 38.80 -8.07
N GLY A 20 14.83 39.12 -7.37
CA GLY A 20 14.95 38.98 -5.92
C GLY A 20 14.57 40.21 -5.09
N ALA A 21 14.71 40.06 -3.78
CA ALA A 21 14.90 41.15 -2.82
C ALA A 21 15.55 40.61 -1.53
N LEU A 22 16.45 41.41 -0.97
CA LEU A 22 17.19 41.23 0.28
C LEU A 22 16.31 41.48 1.52
N GLY A 23 16.58 40.74 2.60
CA GLY A 23 16.54 41.27 3.97
C GLY A 23 15.46 40.72 4.90
N ALA A 24 15.87 39.91 5.88
CA ALA A 24 15.63 40.07 7.32
C ALA A 24 15.90 38.73 8.03
N TRP A 25 16.88 38.71 8.93
CA TRP A 25 17.12 37.58 9.81
C TRP A 25 16.08 37.64 10.93
N SER A 26 15.01 36.85 10.82
CA SER A 26 14.18 36.51 11.96
C SER A 26 14.62 35.14 12.47
N THR A 27 15.15 35.07 13.70
CA THR A 27 15.22 33.83 14.45
C THR A 27 13.80 33.46 14.90
N GLY A 28 13.01 32.95 13.96
CA GLY A 28 11.78 32.26 14.25
C GLY A 28 12.12 30.89 14.82
N HIS A 29 11.61 30.58 16.01
CA HIS A 29 11.48 29.19 16.42
C HIS A 29 10.64 28.49 15.35
N ALA A 30 11.29 27.75 14.47
CA ALA A 30 10.61 26.84 13.57
C ALA A 30 9.94 25.80 14.46
N THR A 31 8.63 25.96 14.67
CA THR A 31 7.78 24.80 14.90
C THR A 31 7.94 23.92 13.68
N GLU A 32 8.74 22.85 13.81
CA GLU A 32 8.81 21.78 12.83
C GLU A 32 7.39 21.27 12.62
N ALA A 33 6.80 21.64 11.49
CA ALA A 33 5.57 21.02 11.04
C ALA A 33 5.90 19.54 10.82
N THR A 34 5.29 18.66 11.61
CA THR A 34 5.29 17.24 11.31
C THR A 34 4.63 17.11 9.94
N VAL A 35 5.42 16.77 8.91
CA VAL A 35 4.89 16.55 7.56
C VAL A 35 3.93 15.38 7.67
N GLY A 36 2.62 15.64 7.61
CA GLY A 36 1.61 14.59 7.65
C GLY A 36 1.57 13.80 6.35
N ALA A 37 0.81 12.69 6.34
CA ALA A 37 0.49 11.95 5.13
C ALA A 37 -0.04 12.88 4.03
N THR A 38 0.46 12.73 2.81
CA THR A 38 -0.11 13.39 1.62
C THR A 38 -1.05 12.42 0.93
N VAL A 39 -2.33 12.76 0.81
CA VAL A 39 -3.30 11.96 0.04
C VAL A 39 -3.05 12.17 -1.45
N LEU A 40 -2.80 11.07 -2.17
CA LEU A 40 -2.68 11.09 -3.64
C LEU A 40 -4.04 10.89 -4.31
N TYR A 41 -4.86 10.01 -3.76
CA TYR A 41 -6.23 9.79 -4.18
C TYR A 41 -7.03 9.13 -3.05
N GLU A 42 -8.29 9.51 -2.91
CA GLU A 42 -9.25 8.83 -2.05
C GLU A 42 -10.67 8.92 -2.64
N THR A 43 -11.51 7.93 -2.36
CA THR A 43 -12.92 7.89 -2.76
C THR A 43 -13.71 6.93 -1.88
N GLY A 44 -14.94 7.32 -1.51
CA GLY A 44 -15.98 6.43 -0.97
C GLY A 44 -17.01 6.00 -2.02
N PHE A 45 -16.76 6.34 -3.29
CA PHE A 45 -17.65 6.05 -4.44
C PHE A 45 -19.02 6.70 -4.35
N GLU A 46 -19.10 7.83 -3.64
CA GLU A 46 -20.37 8.43 -3.30
C GLU A 46 -20.92 9.33 -4.42
N ALA A 47 -22.25 9.54 -4.42
CA ALA A 47 -22.90 10.36 -5.45
C ALA A 47 -22.36 11.79 -5.53
N TRP A 48 -22.06 12.40 -4.38
CA TRP A 48 -21.44 13.73 -4.28
C TRP A 48 -19.98 13.79 -4.75
N GLU A 49 -19.29 12.65 -4.86
CA GLU A 49 -17.96 12.53 -5.46
C GLU A 49 -18.04 12.34 -6.99
N GLY A 50 -19.26 12.25 -7.53
CA GLY A 50 -19.54 12.16 -8.97
C GLY A 50 -19.87 10.75 -9.46
N PHE A 51 -20.07 9.79 -8.56
CA PHE A 51 -20.40 8.43 -8.92
C PHE A 51 -21.91 8.19 -9.09
N SER A 52 -22.25 7.23 -9.94
CA SER A 52 -23.62 6.86 -10.25
C SER A 52 -23.76 5.33 -10.29
N PRO A 53 -24.75 4.75 -9.58
CA PRO A 53 -25.02 3.32 -9.62
C PRO A 53 -25.68 2.85 -10.93
N ASN A 54 -26.01 3.78 -11.84
CA ASN A 54 -26.61 3.48 -13.14
C ASN A 54 -25.58 3.38 -14.28
N GLN A 55 -24.29 3.41 -13.94
CA GLN A 55 -23.18 3.40 -14.89
C GLN A 55 -22.10 2.44 -14.39
N ASP A 56 -21.35 1.86 -15.33
CA ASP A 56 -20.14 1.09 -15.00
C ASP A 56 -19.14 2.00 -14.29
N LEU A 57 -18.32 1.46 -13.39
CA LEU A 57 -17.29 2.24 -12.69
C LEU A 57 -16.26 2.82 -13.69
N ILE A 58 -15.95 2.05 -14.74
CA ILE A 58 -15.09 2.48 -15.84
C ILE A 58 -15.73 3.70 -16.52
N GLY A 59 -14.95 4.76 -16.68
CA GLY A 59 -15.39 6.02 -17.26
C GLY A 59 -15.88 7.03 -16.23
N GLN A 60 -16.07 6.65 -14.96
CA GLN A 60 -16.44 7.57 -13.88
C GLN A 60 -15.18 8.09 -13.17
N SER A 61 -15.09 9.41 -12.98
CA SER A 61 -14.04 10.06 -12.16
C SER A 61 -12.58 9.62 -12.45
N GLY A 62 -12.30 9.24 -13.71
CA GLY A 62 -10.98 8.79 -14.16
C GLY A 62 -10.66 7.32 -13.90
N TRP A 63 -11.62 6.53 -13.41
CA TRP A 63 -11.50 5.08 -13.35
C TRP A 63 -11.51 4.49 -14.76
N ILE A 64 -10.58 3.56 -15.00
CA ILE A 64 -10.42 2.86 -16.27
C ILE A 64 -10.31 1.37 -16.00
N GLY A 65 -10.35 0.57 -17.06
CA GLY A 65 -10.25 -0.87 -16.93
C GLY A 65 -9.79 -1.54 -18.21
N ALA A 66 -9.33 -2.78 -18.05
CA ALA A 66 -8.84 -3.61 -19.14
C ALA A 66 -9.11 -5.08 -18.80
N ALA A 67 -9.58 -5.81 -19.80
CA ALA A 67 -9.78 -7.25 -19.72
C ALA A 67 -8.95 -7.96 -20.77
N THR A 68 -8.51 -9.17 -20.47
CA THR A 68 -7.85 -10.03 -21.45
C THR A 68 -8.62 -11.32 -21.68
N ASP A 69 -8.49 -11.91 -22.87
CA ASP A 69 -9.04 -13.21 -23.21
C ASP A 69 -8.09 -14.35 -22.86
N LEU A 70 -8.53 -15.59 -23.07
CA LEU A 70 -7.74 -16.79 -22.78
C LEU A 70 -6.41 -16.87 -23.59
N GLN A 71 -6.21 -16.00 -24.57
CA GLN A 71 -4.97 -15.87 -25.35
C GLN A 71 -4.17 -14.61 -24.97
N GLY A 72 -4.57 -13.90 -23.91
CA GLY A 72 -3.94 -12.66 -23.44
C GLY A 72 -4.18 -11.46 -24.36
N ARG A 73 -5.23 -11.49 -25.20
CA ARG A 73 -5.61 -10.38 -26.07
C ARG A 73 -6.70 -9.55 -25.41
N GLU A 74 -6.83 -8.29 -25.78
CA GLU A 74 -7.90 -7.43 -25.29
C GLU A 74 -9.28 -8.08 -25.45
N ALA A 75 -10.07 -8.02 -24.39
CA ALA A 75 -11.43 -8.54 -24.29
C ALA A 75 -12.38 -7.45 -23.79
N PRO A 76 -13.70 -7.61 -23.98
CA PRO A 76 -14.67 -6.74 -23.33
C PRO A 76 -14.53 -6.82 -21.80
N ALA A 77 -14.78 -5.68 -21.15
CA ALA A 77 -14.80 -5.59 -19.69
C ALA A 77 -15.80 -6.58 -19.07
N GLY A 78 -15.44 -7.09 -17.88
CA GLY A 78 -16.39 -7.80 -17.02
C GLY A 78 -17.27 -6.82 -16.26
N GLY A 79 -18.16 -7.34 -15.43
CA GLY A 79 -19.04 -6.53 -14.60
C GLY A 79 -18.25 -5.67 -13.63
N ASN A 80 -18.62 -4.39 -13.59
CA ASN A 80 -18.11 -3.40 -12.65
C ASN A 80 -19.13 -2.30 -12.50
N GLY A 81 -19.10 -1.58 -11.39
CA GLY A 81 -20.07 -0.54 -11.14
C GLY A 81 -20.02 -0.03 -9.73
N VAL A 82 -21.06 0.71 -9.39
CA VAL A 82 -21.33 1.20 -8.04
C VAL A 82 -22.70 0.69 -7.63
N LEU A 83 -22.80 0.20 -6.40
CA LEU A 83 -24.05 -0.24 -5.78
C LEU A 83 -24.42 0.78 -4.70
N ALA A 84 -25.72 1.01 -4.51
CA ALA A 84 -26.22 2.04 -3.59
C ALA A 84 -27.02 1.49 -2.41
N ASP A 85 -27.28 0.18 -2.40
CA ASP A 85 -28.02 -0.46 -1.33
C ASP A 85 -27.04 -0.78 -0.19
N PRO A 86 -27.18 -0.18 1.01
CA PRO A 86 -26.22 -0.41 2.09
C PRO A 86 -26.23 -1.87 2.55
N ILE A 87 -25.05 -2.39 2.86
CA ILE A 87 -24.84 -3.74 3.40
C ILE A 87 -24.03 -3.66 4.70
N PRO A 88 -24.03 -4.69 5.56
CA PRO A 88 -23.21 -4.68 6.77
C PRO A 88 -21.73 -4.41 6.44
N GLY A 89 -21.15 -3.40 7.07
CA GLY A 89 -19.75 -3.00 6.85
C GLY A 89 -19.54 -1.88 5.84
N PHE A 90 -20.53 -1.56 4.99
CA PHE A 90 -20.44 -0.53 3.97
C PHE A 90 -21.61 0.45 4.10
N THR A 91 -21.30 1.73 4.19
CA THR A 91 -22.33 2.78 4.31
C THR A 91 -22.34 3.63 3.05
N GLY A 92 -23.52 3.89 2.51
CA GLY A 92 -23.64 4.70 1.30
C GLY A 92 -23.44 3.85 0.04
N GLN A 93 -22.76 4.42 -0.95
CA GLN A 93 -22.42 3.71 -2.17
C GLN A 93 -21.08 2.96 -2.02
N TYR A 94 -20.91 1.89 -2.79
CA TYR A 94 -19.64 1.15 -2.85
C TYR A 94 -19.42 0.58 -4.24
N ALA A 95 -18.16 0.38 -4.61
CA ALA A 95 -17.80 -0.16 -5.91
C ALA A 95 -17.79 -1.69 -5.92
N TYR A 96 -17.86 -2.27 -7.12
CA TYR A 96 -17.64 -3.70 -7.31
C TYR A 96 -16.90 -4.03 -8.61
N VAL A 97 -16.28 -5.21 -8.64
CA VAL A 97 -15.78 -5.90 -9.83
C VAL A 97 -16.18 -7.38 -9.77
N GLY A 98 -16.65 -7.95 -10.88
CA GLY A 98 -17.13 -9.35 -10.94
C GLY A 98 -18.55 -9.48 -11.47
N PHE A 99 -19.25 -10.53 -11.02
CA PHE A 99 -20.67 -10.82 -11.24
C PHE A 99 -21.08 -11.21 -12.67
N ALA A 100 -20.60 -10.48 -13.68
CA ALA A 100 -21.00 -10.70 -15.07
C ALA A 100 -19.77 -10.73 -15.99
N ALA A 101 -19.35 -11.92 -16.42
CA ALA A 101 -18.25 -12.06 -17.36
C ALA A 101 -18.74 -12.30 -18.78
N THR A 102 -17.92 -11.89 -19.75
CA THR A 102 -18.05 -12.43 -21.10
C THR A 102 -17.36 -13.80 -21.17
N ASN A 103 -17.88 -14.71 -21.98
CA ASN A 103 -17.30 -16.05 -22.17
C ASN A 103 -15.86 -16.06 -22.74
N ARG A 104 -15.35 -14.89 -23.16
CA ARG A 104 -13.99 -14.74 -23.66
C ARG A 104 -13.01 -14.23 -22.61
N THR A 105 -13.48 -13.59 -21.53
CA THR A 105 -12.63 -12.96 -20.53
C THR A 105 -11.89 -14.02 -19.70
N ALA A 106 -10.61 -13.77 -19.41
CA ALA A 106 -9.76 -14.55 -18.52
C ALA A 106 -9.52 -13.78 -17.21
N ASP A 107 -9.22 -12.50 -17.33
CA ASP A 107 -9.05 -11.58 -16.21
C ASP A 107 -9.52 -10.18 -16.59
N PHE A 108 -9.89 -9.42 -15.58
CA PHE A 108 -10.39 -8.06 -15.71
C PHE A 108 -9.88 -7.19 -14.56
N ASN A 109 -9.36 -6.03 -14.89
CA ASN A 109 -8.74 -5.09 -13.95
C ASN A 109 -9.50 -3.76 -14.04
N VAL A 110 -9.78 -3.15 -12.89
CA VAL A 110 -10.37 -1.80 -12.77
C VAL A 110 -9.53 -0.99 -11.81
N TRP A 111 -9.14 0.22 -12.22
CA TRP A 111 -8.22 1.03 -11.44
C TRP A 111 -8.33 2.53 -11.69
N ARG A 112 -7.72 3.30 -10.80
CA ARG A 112 -7.57 4.75 -10.91
C ARG A 112 -6.08 5.11 -10.99
N PRO A 113 -5.59 5.65 -12.13
CA PRO A 113 -4.16 5.95 -12.28
C PRO A 113 -3.66 7.02 -11.30
N VAL A 114 -2.66 6.71 -10.47
CA VAL A 114 -2.05 7.66 -9.52
C VAL A 114 -0.74 8.24 -10.06
N ASN A 115 0.09 7.41 -10.70
CA ASN A 115 1.31 7.79 -11.41
C ASN A 115 2.37 8.52 -10.55
N LEU A 116 2.58 8.07 -9.31
CA LEU A 116 3.67 8.55 -8.47
C LEU A 116 5.03 8.04 -9.01
N ASN A 117 5.80 8.97 -9.59
CA ASN A 117 7.13 8.70 -10.12
C ASN A 117 8.21 9.52 -9.38
N PRO A 118 8.83 8.97 -8.32
CA PRO A 118 9.89 9.66 -7.60
C PRO A 118 11.12 9.88 -8.50
N VAL A 119 11.65 11.11 -8.51
CA VAL A 119 12.77 11.50 -9.39
C VAL A 119 14.15 11.45 -8.71
N ALA A 120 14.19 11.32 -7.39
CA ALA A 120 15.41 11.16 -6.60
C ALA A 120 15.13 10.51 -5.23
N PRO A 121 16.14 9.88 -4.59
CA PRO A 121 16.04 9.46 -3.20
C PRO A 121 15.89 10.65 -2.21
N PRO A 122 15.34 10.41 -1.01
CA PRO A 122 14.76 9.15 -0.56
C PRO A 122 13.44 8.86 -1.29
N LEU A 123 13.24 7.61 -1.70
CA LEU A 123 11.98 7.20 -2.30
C LEU A 123 10.90 7.13 -1.20
N PRO A 124 9.64 7.50 -1.52
CA PRO A 124 8.60 7.63 -0.52
C PRO A 124 8.12 6.28 0.01
N PHE A 125 7.42 6.34 1.14
CA PHE A 125 6.55 5.26 1.59
C PHE A 125 5.15 5.51 1.06
N VAL A 126 4.60 4.53 0.35
CA VAL A 126 3.23 4.58 -0.15
C VAL A 126 2.37 3.64 0.67
N ARG A 127 1.19 4.10 1.06
CA ARG A 127 0.19 3.26 1.71
C ARG A 127 -1.07 3.24 0.89
N PHE A 128 -1.50 2.04 0.54
CA PHE A 128 -2.79 1.77 -0.06
C PHE A 128 -3.71 1.17 1.01
N ARG A 129 -4.95 1.66 1.08
CA ARG A 129 -6.02 1.13 1.94
C ARG A 129 -7.31 1.00 1.15
N VAL A 130 -8.09 0.00 1.53
CA VAL A 130 -9.42 -0.25 0.96
C VAL A 130 -10.20 -1.16 1.92
N SER A 131 -11.50 -0.93 2.06
CA SER A 131 -12.41 -1.87 2.69
C SER A 131 -13.01 -2.75 1.60
N LEU A 132 -13.07 -4.06 1.81
CA LEU A 132 -13.50 -5.01 0.78
C LEU A 132 -14.29 -6.19 1.35
N GLN A 133 -15.07 -6.82 0.48
CA GLN A 133 -15.84 -8.01 0.77
C GLN A 133 -15.96 -8.85 -0.49
N ILE A 134 -15.88 -10.17 -0.36
CA ILE A 134 -16.07 -11.09 -1.49
C ILE A 134 -17.38 -11.81 -1.31
N GLU A 135 -18.27 -11.65 -2.28
CA GLU A 135 -19.52 -12.40 -2.39
C GLU A 135 -19.29 -13.66 -3.20
N ASP A 136 -19.75 -14.79 -2.67
CA ASP A 136 -19.60 -16.08 -3.34
C ASP A 136 -20.65 -16.28 -4.44
N SER A 137 -20.37 -17.23 -5.32
CA SER A 137 -21.26 -17.59 -6.40
C SER A 137 -22.56 -18.20 -5.89
N THR A 138 -23.65 -17.90 -6.59
CA THR A 138 -24.93 -18.55 -6.36
C THR A 138 -24.95 -19.95 -6.99
N SER A 139 -25.97 -20.73 -6.65
CA SER A 139 -26.21 -22.04 -7.29
C SER A 139 -26.50 -21.95 -8.79
N ALA A 140 -26.78 -20.77 -9.34
CA ALA A 140 -27.05 -20.58 -10.76
C ALA A 140 -25.76 -20.53 -11.61
N ALA A 141 -24.65 -20.12 -11.02
CA ALA A 141 -23.33 -20.08 -11.66
C ALA A 141 -22.24 -20.58 -10.68
N PRO A 142 -22.24 -21.89 -10.34
CA PRO A 142 -21.49 -22.46 -9.21
C PRO A 142 -19.99 -22.65 -9.51
N HIS A 143 -19.36 -21.64 -10.09
CA HIS A 143 -17.94 -21.58 -10.37
C HIS A 143 -17.31 -20.52 -9.46
N TYR A 144 -16.16 -20.81 -8.89
CA TYR A 144 -15.41 -19.83 -8.10
C TYR A 144 -14.48 -19.07 -9.02
N ASP A 145 -14.31 -17.78 -8.80
CA ASP A 145 -13.26 -16.97 -9.40
C ASP A 145 -12.46 -16.28 -8.29
N ASP A 146 -11.28 -15.78 -8.61
CA ASP A 146 -10.39 -15.17 -7.63
C ASP A 146 -10.39 -13.65 -7.77
N PHE A 147 -10.15 -12.98 -6.65
CA PHE A 147 -10.07 -11.52 -6.61
C PHE A 147 -8.69 -11.08 -6.15
N ARG A 148 -8.19 -9.98 -6.71
CA ARG A 148 -6.87 -9.48 -6.34
C ARG A 148 -6.85 -7.98 -6.15
N TRP A 149 -5.94 -7.57 -5.29
CA TRP A 149 -5.36 -6.24 -5.33
C TRP A 149 -3.95 -6.35 -5.92
N SER A 150 -3.76 -5.80 -7.12
CA SER A 150 -2.48 -5.85 -7.82
C SER A 150 -1.83 -4.48 -7.87
N ILE A 151 -0.55 -4.40 -7.54
CA ILE A 151 0.20 -3.15 -7.54
C ILE A 151 1.04 -3.08 -8.80
N TYR A 152 0.89 -2.00 -9.56
CA TYR A 152 1.69 -1.72 -10.75
C TYR A 152 2.57 -0.50 -10.50
N ASN A 153 3.72 -0.49 -11.19
CA ASN A 153 4.57 0.69 -11.24
C ASN A 153 4.15 1.63 -12.40
N THR A 154 4.83 2.77 -12.52
CA THR A 154 4.55 3.77 -13.58
C THR A 154 4.91 3.34 -15.01
N GLU A 155 5.41 2.12 -15.19
CA GLU A 155 5.77 1.51 -16.48
C GLU A 155 4.83 0.34 -16.82
N ASP A 156 3.67 0.27 -16.15
CA ASP A 156 2.66 -0.78 -16.29
C ASP A 156 3.20 -2.20 -15.98
N HIS A 157 4.28 -2.28 -15.17
CA HIS A 157 4.80 -3.56 -14.68
C HIS A 157 4.07 -3.96 -13.40
N ARG A 158 3.40 -5.11 -13.42
CA ARG A 158 2.79 -5.71 -12.21
C ARG A 158 3.90 -6.14 -11.25
N CYS A 159 4.06 -5.43 -10.15
CA CYS A 159 5.09 -5.71 -9.14
C CYS A 159 4.68 -6.86 -8.21
N LEU A 160 3.45 -6.83 -7.71
CA LEU A 160 2.92 -7.84 -6.80
C LEU A 160 1.39 -7.89 -6.86
N SER A 161 0.82 -8.97 -6.35
CA SER A 161 -0.63 -9.12 -6.12
C SER A 161 -0.87 -9.77 -4.77
N LEU A 162 -1.90 -9.29 -4.06
CA LEU A 162 -2.55 -10.03 -2.99
C LEU A 162 -3.79 -10.70 -3.60
N ASP A 163 -3.89 -12.02 -3.46
CA ASP A 163 -4.85 -12.89 -4.13
C ASP A 163 -5.80 -13.51 -3.09
N PHE A 164 -7.09 -13.35 -3.31
CA PHE A 164 -8.16 -13.93 -2.51
C PHE A 164 -8.74 -15.10 -3.30
N ASP A 165 -8.31 -16.30 -2.93
CA ASP A 165 -8.77 -17.56 -3.52
C ASP A 165 -10.17 -17.85 -2.98
N ASN A 166 -11.19 -17.69 -3.82
CA ASN A 166 -12.59 -17.82 -3.38
C ASN A 166 -13.04 -19.28 -3.22
N ASP A 167 -12.33 -20.23 -3.82
CA ASP A 167 -12.62 -21.67 -3.71
C ASP A 167 -12.13 -22.21 -2.36
N LEU A 168 -10.89 -21.88 -2.00
CA LEU A 168 -10.24 -22.31 -0.76
C LEU A 168 -10.47 -21.37 0.42
N ARG A 169 -10.90 -20.13 0.14
CA ARG A 169 -11.03 -19.02 1.10
C ARG A 169 -9.72 -18.66 1.78
N GLU A 170 -8.64 -18.73 1.02
CA GLU A 170 -7.29 -18.42 1.46
C GLU A 170 -6.83 -17.09 0.84
N VAL A 171 -6.00 -16.35 1.59
CA VAL A 171 -5.29 -15.19 1.06
C VAL A 171 -3.86 -15.61 0.72
N ASN A 172 -3.48 -15.35 -0.51
CA ASN A 172 -2.16 -15.63 -1.07
C ASN A 172 -1.49 -14.33 -1.52
N PHE A 173 -0.18 -14.41 -1.82
CA PHE A 173 0.50 -13.33 -2.53
C PHE A 173 1.33 -13.87 -3.70
N ILE A 174 1.50 -13.01 -4.70
CA ILE A 174 2.15 -13.35 -5.98
C ILE A 174 3.11 -12.21 -6.32
N LEU A 175 4.42 -12.48 -6.31
CA LEU A 175 5.44 -11.51 -6.73
C LEU A 175 5.54 -11.46 -8.26
N ASP A 176 6.23 -10.46 -8.81
CA ASP A 176 6.56 -10.40 -10.23
C ASP A 176 7.43 -11.58 -10.69
N GLY A 177 7.41 -11.88 -11.99
CA GLY A 177 8.01 -13.10 -12.53
C GLY A 177 7.32 -13.59 -13.81
N LEU A 178 8.06 -14.33 -14.64
CA LEU A 178 7.52 -14.98 -15.85
C LEU A 178 6.50 -16.11 -15.54
N SER A 179 6.68 -16.80 -14.41
CA SER A 179 5.79 -17.84 -13.89
C SER A 179 5.74 -17.73 -12.37
N PRO A 180 5.04 -16.72 -11.84
CA PRO A 180 5.13 -16.41 -10.42
C PRO A 180 4.41 -17.47 -9.60
N GLU A 181 5.03 -17.85 -8.49
CA GLU A 181 4.46 -18.78 -7.51
C GLU A 181 3.36 -18.08 -6.72
N ILE A 182 2.26 -18.79 -6.46
CA ILE A 182 1.22 -18.38 -5.51
C ILE A 182 1.67 -18.84 -4.13
N ARG A 183 1.84 -17.89 -3.21
CA ARG A 183 2.38 -18.14 -1.88
C ARG A 183 1.33 -17.92 -0.80
N PRO A 184 1.02 -18.93 0.03
CA PRO A 184 0.03 -18.76 1.09
C PRO A 184 0.52 -17.79 2.16
N THR A 185 -0.37 -16.92 2.60
CA THR A 185 -0.13 -16.07 3.79
C THR A 185 -0.43 -16.81 5.09
N GLY A 186 -1.23 -17.89 5.01
CA GLY A 186 -1.83 -18.58 6.15
C GLY A 186 -3.07 -17.87 6.72
N PHE A 187 -3.48 -16.74 6.14
CA PHE A 187 -4.73 -16.07 6.47
C PHE A 187 -5.88 -16.64 5.63
N THR A 188 -7.04 -16.83 6.26
CA THR A 188 -8.28 -17.25 5.60
C THR A 188 -9.35 -16.18 5.77
N PHE A 189 -10.27 -16.08 4.82
CA PHE A 189 -11.39 -15.15 4.89
C PHE A 189 -12.74 -15.88 4.84
N GLU A 190 -13.81 -15.15 5.11
CA GLU A 190 -15.19 -15.62 4.96
C GLU A 190 -15.89 -14.74 3.92
N ASN A 191 -16.72 -15.36 3.08
CA ASN A 191 -17.55 -14.63 2.15
C ASN A 191 -18.60 -13.79 2.88
N SER A 192 -19.02 -12.70 2.24
CA SER A 192 -20.00 -11.75 2.78
C SER A 192 -19.58 -11.12 4.12
N VAL A 193 -18.28 -11.13 4.43
CA VAL A 193 -17.69 -10.45 5.59
C VAL A 193 -16.80 -9.30 5.11
N PRO A 194 -16.95 -8.09 5.69
CA PRO A 194 -16.10 -6.94 5.37
C PRO A 194 -14.72 -7.05 6.03
N TYR A 195 -13.69 -6.62 5.29
CA TYR A 195 -12.29 -6.58 5.72
C TYR A 195 -11.65 -5.25 5.34
N ASP A 196 -10.82 -4.71 6.24
CA ASP A 196 -9.95 -3.57 5.94
C ASP A 196 -8.57 -4.08 5.50
N LEU A 197 -8.23 -3.84 4.24
CA LEU A 197 -6.92 -4.14 3.69
C LEU A 197 -6.02 -2.90 3.75
N GLU A 198 -4.78 -3.10 4.17
CA GLU A 198 -3.69 -2.13 4.05
C GLU A 198 -2.50 -2.79 3.36
N ILE A 199 -1.94 -2.12 2.35
CA ILE A 199 -0.68 -2.48 1.70
C ILE A 199 0.29 -1.31 1.84
N ASP A 200 1.37 -1.56 2.57
CA ASP A 200 2.47 -0.62 2.76
C ASP A 200 3.60 -0.94 1.78
N LEU A 201 4.08 0.07 1.07
CA LEU A 201 5.16 -0.02 0.09
C LEU A 201 6.27 0.95 0.48
N ASN A 202 7.38 0.41 0.98
CA ASN A 202 8.62 1.16 1.13
C ASN A 202 9.42 1.07 -0.17
N LEU A 203 9.23 2.07 -1.04
CA LEU A 203 9.92 2.13 -2.32
C LEU A 203 11.44 2.28 -2.14
N GLY A 204 11.90 2.93 -1.07
CA GLY A 204 13.32 3.12 -0.79
C GLY A 204 14.06 1.82 -0.48
N ARG A 205 13.34 0.84 0.07
CA ARG A 205 13.88 -0.47 0.48
C ARG A 205 13.46 -1.62 -0.43
N ASN A 206 12.62 -1.37 -1.44
CA ASN A 206 11.99 -2.41 -2.22
C ASN A 206 11.27 -3.42 -1.30
N LEU A 207 10.49 -2.95 -0.31
CA LEU A 207 9.79 -3.82 0.63
C LEU A 207 8.30 -3.49 0.69
N TRP A 208 7.47 -4.51 0.78
CA TRP A 208 6.04 -4.35 1.06
C TRP A 208 5.58 -5.22 2.22
N THR A 209 4.48 -4.81 2.82
CA THR A 209 3.80 -5.50 3.92
C THR A 209 2.30 -5.34 3.72
N ALA A 210 1.53 -6.39 3.98
CA ALA A 210 0.08 -6.32 3.94
C ALA A 210 -0.53 -6.67 5.29
N ARG A 211 -1.65 -6.00 5.60
CA ARG A 211 -2.45 -6.24 6.80
C ARG A 211 -3.92 -6.38 6.43
N ILE A 212 -4.61 -7.28 7.12
CA ILE A 212 -6.07 -7.37 7.11
C ILE A 212 -6.57 -7.11 8.54
N ASN A 213 -7.48 -6.15 8.70
CA ASN A 213 -8.00 -5.71 10.01
C ASN A 213 -6.86 -5.38 11.01
N GLY A 214 -5.76 -4.80 10.50
CA GLY A 214 -4.56 -4.48 11.27
C GLY A 214 -3.61 -5.65 11.56
N ALA A 215 -4.01 -6.90 11.30
CA ALA A 215 -3.14 -8.07 11.46
C ALA A 215 -2.21 -8.24 10.25
N VAL A 216 -0.91 -8.38 10.48
CA VAL A 216 0.08 -8.59 9.40
C VAL A 216 -0.11 -9.98 8.78
N ILE A 217 -0.35 -10.03 7.48
CA ILE A 217 -0.51 -11.26 6.70
C ILE A 217 0.66 -11.50 5.72
N VAL A 218 1.36 -10.44 5.31
CA VAL A 218 2.60 -10.52 4.53
C VAL A 218 3.61 -9.59 5.17
N GLN A 219 4.78 -10.11 5.51
CA GLN A 219 5.83 -9.33 6.17
C GLN A 219 7.03 -9.13 5.24
N ALA A 220 7.35 -7.86 4.99
CA ALA A 220 8.59 -7.38 4.37
C ALA A 220 9.07 -8.21 3.16
N GLN A 221 8.16 -8.46 2.21
CA GLN A 221 8.50 -9.11 0.94
C GLN A 221 9.02 -8.06 -0.06
N PRO A 222 9.80 -8.45 -1.09
CA PRO A 222 10.25 -7.51 -2.10
C PRO A 222 9.07 -6.96 -2.92
N ILE A 223 9.06 -5.66 -3.23
CA ILE A 223 8.06 -5.07 -4.16
C ILE A 223 8.26 -5.65 -5.55
N THR A 224 9.52 -5.74 -6.00
CA THR A 224 9.93 -6.39 -7.24
C THR A 224 11.13 -7.30 -7.01
N THR A 225 11.10 -8.45 -7.66
CA THR A 225 12.19 -9.42 -7.76
C THR A 225 12.95 -9.34 -9.08
N GLU A 226 12.36 -8.67 -10.08
CA GLU A 226 12.94 -8.49 -11.42
C GLU A 226 13.72 -7.17 -11.57
N GLY A 227 13.79 -6.35 -10.52
CA GLY A 227 14.46 -5.06 -10.54
C GLY A 227 13.69 -3.99 -11.31
N ALA A 228 12.35 -4.13 -11.39
CA ALA A 228 11.47 -3.15 -11.98
C ALA A 228 11.60 -1.79 -11.27
N LYS A 229 11.22 -0.71 -11.96
CA LYS A 229 11.29 0.64 -11.40
C LYS A 229 10.44 0.77 -10.13
N LEU A 230 11.06 1.18 -9.03
CA LEU A 230 10.41 1.45 -7.74
C LEU A 230 9.64 2.78 -7.79
N SER A 231 8.40 2.68 -8.25
CA SER A 231 7.42 3.76 -8.40
C SER A 231 6.03 3.18 -8.16
N PHE A 232 5.00 4.02 -8.02
CA PHE A 232 3.63 3.56 -7.82
C PHE A 232 2.74 4.10 -8.94
N GLY A 233 2.28 3.21 -9.82
CA GLY A 233 1.31 3.53 -10.86
C GLY A 233 -0.08 3.59 -10.27
N ASP A 234 -0.55 2.45 -9.78
CA ASP A 234 -1.90 2.22 -9.26
C ASP A 234 -1.99 0.93 -8.44
N ALA A 235 -3.12 0.80 -7.74
CA ALA A 235 -3.58 -0.45 -7.13
C ALA A 235 -4.90 -0.86 -7.81
N ASP A 236 -4.86 -1.99 -8.52
CA ASP A 236 -5.94 -2.50 -9.35
C ASP A 236 -6.82 -3.48 -8.58
N ALA A 237 -8.14 -3.29 -8.65
CA ALA A 237 -9.10 -4.32 -8.32
C ALA A 237 -9.17 -5.29 -9.50
N VAL A 238 -8.85 -6.57 -9.27
CA VAL A 238 -8.76 -7.58 -10.32
C VAL A 238 -9.73 -8.70 -10.04
N TRP A 239 -10.47 -9.09 -11.08
CA TRP A 239 -11.24 -10.32 -11.13
C TRP A 239 -10.59 -11.30 -12.08
N VAL A 240 -10.28 -12.50 -11.59
CA VAL A 240 -9.58 -13.54 -12.33
C VAL A 240 -10.46 -14.77 -12.43
N ILE A 241 -10.87 -15.11 -13.64
CA ILE A 241 -11.73 -16.26 -13.87
C ILE A 241 -10.90 -17.53 -13.68
N ARG A 242 -11.14 -18.24 -12.56
CA ARG A 242 -10.32 -19.37 -12.11
C ARG A 242 -10.33 -20.49 -13.15
N THR A 243 -11.52 -20.80 -13.65
CA THR A 243 -11.69 -21.78 -14.73
C THR A 243 -12.05 -21.04 -16.02
N PRO A 244 -11.08 -20.81 -16.92
CA PRO A 244 -11.29 -20.19 -18.22
C PRO A 244 -12.61 -20.57 -18.92
N GLY A 245 -13.46 -19.57 -19.18
CA GLY A 245 -14.76 -19.75 -19.85
C GLY A 245 -15.89 -20.30 -18.97
N GLN A 246 -15.65 -20.51 -17.68
CA GLN A 246 -16.64 -20.90 -16.66
C GLN A 246 -16.64 -19.88 -15.51
N PRO A 247 -17.01 -18.61 -15.77
CA PRO A 247 -17.10 -17.61 -14.71
C PRO A 247 -18.25 -17.94 -13.76
N GLY A 248 -18.07 -17.60 -12.49
CA GLY A 248 -19.15 -17.52 -11.52
C GLY A 248 -19.88 -16.18 -11.61
N ASP A 249 -20.87 -16.02 -10.72
CA ASP A 249 -21.53 -14.75 -10.42
C ASP A 249 -21.04 -14.15 -9.09
N ASN A 250 -19.91 -14.65 -8.57
CA ASN A 250 -19.16 -14.04 -7.47
C ASN A 250 -18.61 -12.65 -7.85
N TYR A 251 -18.38 -11.80 -6.85
CA TYR A 251 -17.84 -10.46 -7.06
C TYR A 251 -17.14 -9.93 -5.80
N MET A 252 -16.20 -9.02 -6.01
CA MET A 252 -15.58 -8.26 -4.93
C MET A 252 -16.23 -6.89 -4.86
N ILE A 253 -16.74 -6.56 -3.67
CA ILE A 253 -17.13 -5.22 -3.25
C ILE A 253 -15.91 -4.52 -2.68
N PHE A 254 -15.77 -3.23 -2.95
CA PHE A 254 -14.74 -2.41 -2.33
C PHE A 254 -15.16 -0.95 -2.17
N ASP A 255 -14.64 -0.33 -1.12
CA ASP A 255 -14.95 1.03 -0.72
C ASP A 255 -13.76 1.62 0.08
N ASP A 256 -13.86 2.90 0.48
CA ASP A 256 -12.82 3.60 1.24
C ASP A 256 -11.43 3.50 0.60
N TYR A 257 -11.39 3.51 -0.75
CA TYR A 257 -10.15 3.39 -1.52
C TYR A 257 -9.29 4.61 -1.24
N ARG A 258 -8.06 4.39 -0.75
CA ARG A 258 -7.17 5.49 -0.36
C ARG A 258 -5.72 5.16 -0.63
N VAL A 259 -5.02 6.10 -1.27
CA VAL A 259 -3.57 6.06 -1.50
C VAL A 259 -2.93 7.29 -0.89
N THR A 260 -1.99 7.09 0.03
CA THR A 260 -1.21 8.15 0.64
C THR A 260 0.29 7.96 0.41
N VAL A 261 1.01 9.07 0.38
CA VAL A 261 2.45 9.11 0.64
C VAL A 261 2.65 9.49 2.09
N GLU A 262 3.24 8.57 2.85
CA GLU A 262 3.59 8.81 4.24
C GLU A 262 5.04 9.29 4.33
N PRO A 263 5.37 10.19 5.27
CA PRO A 263 6.77 10.48 5.56
C PRO A 263 7.45 9.22 6.10
N LEU A 264 8.70 8.96 5.75
CA LEU A 264 9.46 7.81 6.30
C LEU A 264 9.54 7.84 7.83
N THR A 265 9.40 9.02 8.43
CA THR A 265 9.32 9.21 9.88
C THR A 265 8.05 8.61 10.50
N SER A 266 7.01 8.29 9.74
CA SER A 266 5.82 7.61 10.30
C SER A 266 6.01 6.09 10.45
N ILE A 267 7.06 5.51 9.87
CA ILE A 267 7.39 4.09 10.02
C ILE A 267 8.01 3.86 11.40
N PRO A 268 7.35 3.10 12.30
CA PRO A 268 7.87 2.87 13.64
C PRO A 268 9.20 2.10 13.60
N PRO A 269 10.25 2.56 14.28
CA PRO A 269 11.48 1.80 14.41
C PRO A 269 11.29 0.61 15.36
N THR A 270 12.11 -0.43 15.19
CA THR A 270 12.24 -1.52 16.19
C THR A 270 13.51 -1.33 17.01
N LEU A 271 13.49 -1.86 18.24
CA LEU A 271 14.61 -1.78 19.17
C LEU A 271 15.18 -3.16 19.46
N GLU A 272 16.50 -3.27 19.40
CA GLU A 272 17.25 -4.44 19.84
C GLU A 272 18.24 -4.06 20.95
N PRO A 273 18.25 -4.78 22.09
CA PRO A 273 19.27 -4.57 23.12
C PRO A 273 20.61 -5.15 22.63
N VAL A 274 21.63 -4.31 22.48
CA VAL A 274 22.98 -4.78 22.13
C VAL A 274 23.73 -5.23 23.39
N GLY A 275 23.56 -4.51 24.50
CA GLY A 275 24.10 -4.90 25.81
C GLY A 275 24.77 -3.78 26.60
N MET A 276 25.33 -4.13 27.76
CA MET A 276 26.07 -3.21 28.61
C MET A 276 27.55 -3.18 28.23
N LEU A 277 28.11 -1.99 28.07
CA LEU A 277 29.55 -1.77 27.94
C LEU A 277 30.22 -1.81 29.32
N ASN A 278 31.53 -2.06 29.34
CA ASN A 278 32.35 -2.03 30.57
C ASN A 278 32.30 -0.66 31.28
N THR A 279 32.09 0.41 30.51
CA THR A 279 31.89 1.78 31.02
C THR A 279 30.59 1.93 31.81
N GLY A 280 29.62 1.04 31.61
CA GLY A 280 28.30 1.13 32.20
C GLY A 280 27.23 1.74 31.34
N ALA A 281 27.58 2.15 30.12
CA ALA A 281 26.58 2.54 29.15
C ALA A 281 25.82 1.31 28.64
N PHE A 282 24.50 1.43 28.48
CA PHE A 282 23.70 0.44 27.78
C PHE A 282 23.57 0.83 26.31
N VAL A 283 23.74 -0.11 25.39
CA VAL A 283 23.64 0.13 23.96
C VAL A 283 22.33 -0.46 23.43
N VAL A 284 21.56 0.38 22.75
CA VAL A 284 20.34 0.01 22.06
C VAL A 284 20.55 0.22 20.57
N ARG A 285 20.32 -0.83 19.78
CA ARG A 285 20.24 -0.73 18.33
C ARG A 285 18.82 -0.35 17.95
N ILE A 286 18.71 0.75 17.22
CA ILE A 286 17.47 1.14 16.55
C ILE A 286 17.56 0.62 15.13
N LEU A 287 16.61 -0.21 14.73
CA LEU A 287 16.41 -0.62 13.34
C LEU A 287 15.29 0.26 12.76
N GLY A 288 15.57 0.95 11.67
CA GLY A 288 14.67 1.93 11.06
C GLY A 288 15.08 2.29 9.64
N GLU A 289 14.51 3.36 9.12
CA GLU A 289 14.74 3.80 7.75
C GLU A 289 16.12 4.45 7.59
N PRO A 290 16.97 3.97 6.64
CA PRO A 290 18.27 4.57 6.37
C PRO A 290 18.18 6.08 6.11
N GLY A 291 19.08 6.86 6.71
CA GLY A 291 19.09 8.31 6.59
C GLY A 291 18.09 9.03 7.51
N VAL A 292 17.16 8.32 8.16
CA VAL A 292 16.27 8.91 9.16
C VAL A 292 17.01 9.06 10.49
N SER A 293 16.85 10.23 11.10
CA SER A 293 17.33 10.51 12.45
C SER A 293 16.37 9.92 13.48
N TYR A 294 16.90 9.24 14.48
CA TYR A 294 16.13 8.65 15.56
C TYR A 294 16.61 9.17 16.91
N GLN A 295 15.66 9.55 17.77
CA GLN A 295 15.89 9.88 19.17
C GLN A 295 15.55 8.66 20.03
N LEU A 296 16.54 8.14 20.75
CA LEU A 296 16.32 7.19 21.84
C LEU A 296 15.80 7.96 23.06
N GLN A 297 14.69 7.49 23.60
CA GLN A 297 14.12 8.00 24.84
C GLN A 297 14.06 6.89 25.88
N GLY A 298 14.22 7.25 27.14
CA GLY A 298 14.07 6.33 28.26
C GLY A 298 13.12 6.85 29.32
N THR A 299 12.44 5.91 29.98
CA THR A 299 11.53 6.15 31.09
C THR A 299 11.72 5.11 32.19
N ASP A 300 11.32 5.45 33.40
CA ASP A 300 11.18 4.55 34.55
C ASP A 300 9.73 4.39 35.03
N ASN A 301 8.80 5.21 34.51
CA ASN A 301 7.42 5.30 34.96
C ASN A 301 6.36 5.29 33.84
N PHE A 302 6.77 5.25 32.57
CA PHE A 302 5.93 5.36 31.36
C PHE A 302 5.19 6.69 31.16
N VAL A 303 5.37 7.65 32.06
CA VAL A 303 4.79 9.00 31.98
C VAL A 303 5.82 9.97 31.43
N ASP A 304 6.99 10.00 32.03
CA ASP A 304 8.08 10.91 31.68
C ASP A 304 9.08 10.20 30.78
N TRP A 305 9.16 10.64 29.53
CA TRP A 305 10.09 10.13 28.54
C TRP A 305 11.20 11.15 28.32
N LEU A 306 12.41 10.80 28.77
CA LEU A 306 13.57 11.69 28.66
C LEU A 306 14.40 11.33 27.42
N PRO A 307 14.85 12.32 26.64
CA PRO A 307 15.79 12.08 25.55
C PRO A 307 17.13 11.56 26.12
N ILE A 308 17.68 10.53 25.49
CA ILE A 308 18.97 9.92 25.86
C ILE A 308 20.03 10.28 24.83
N ALA A 309 19.77 9.95 23.57
CA ALA A 309 20.71 10.10 22.48
C ALA A 309 19.96 10.25 21.15
N THR A 310 20.65 10.72 20.13
CA THR A 310 20.12 10.83 18.77
C THR A 310 21.18 10.37 17.78
N GLY A 311 20.75 9.76 16.68
CA GLY A 311 21.65 9.41 15.59
C GLY A 311 20.88 9.02 14.33
N ILE A 312 21.60 8.99 13.22
CA ILE A 312 21.04 8.70 11.90
C ILE A 312 21.23 7.22 11.60
N ALA A 313 20.16 6.54 11.22
CA ALA A 313 20.22 5.15 10.76
C ALA A 313 21.10 5.05 9.51
N GLN A 314 22.10 4.16 9.56
CA GLN A 314 23.11 4.02 8.52
C GLN A 314 22.53 3.40 7.25
N SER A 315 23.03 3.82 6.09
CA SER A 315 22.71 3.19 4.80
C SER A 315 23.80 2.18 4.40
N PRO A 316 23.44 1.02 3.80
CA PRO A 316 22.09 0.54 3.52
C PRO A 316 21.44 -0.24 4.68
N GLY A 317 22.15 -0.40 5.81
CA GLY A 317 21.78 -1.32 6.89
C GLY A 317 20.53 -0.96 7.69
N GLY A 318 20.07 0.29 7.64
CA GLY A 318 18.86 0.73 8.34
C GLY A 318 18.97 0.63 9.84
N TYR A 319 20.14 0.91 10.43
CA TYR A 319 20.30 0.84 11.88
C TYR A 319 21.22 1.92 12.45
N VAL A 320 21.02 2.25 13.72
CA VAL A 320 21.92 3.09 14.51
C VAL A 320 22.02 2.55 15.94
N ASP A 321 23.25 2.45 16.44
CA ASP A 321 23.52 2.04 17.82
C ASP A 321 23.65 3.29 18.69
N LEU A 322 22.70 3.48 19.62
CA LEU A 322 22.67 4.61 20.54
C LEU A 322 22.95 4.16 21.98
N GLN A 323 23.70 4.98 22.71
CA GLN A 323 24.15 4.65 24.07
C GLN A 323 23.39 5.45 25.12
N ASP A 324 22.89 4.76 26.14
CA ASP A 324 22.48 5.35 27.41
C ASP A 324 23.64 5.31 28.40
N SER A 325 24.40 6.40 28.49
CA SER A 325 25.52 6.52 29.43
C SER A 325 25.08 6.54 30.89
N ALA A 326 23.82 6.88 31.17
CA ALA A 326 23.27 6.96 32.53
C ALA A 326 22.60 5.66 32.97
N ALA A 327 22.57 4.61 32.14
CA ALA A 327 21.83 3.37 32.41
C ALA A 327 22.09 2.77 33.80
N ARG A 328 23.34 2.82 34.31
CA ARG A 328 23.69 2.34 35.66
C ARG A 328 22.97 3.06 36.82
N GLN A 329 22.47 4.27 36.59
CA GLN A 329 21.73 5.04 37.60
C GLN A 329 20.28 4.57 37.72
N PHE A 330 19.80 3.76 36.78
CA PHE A 330 18.43 3.28 36.72
C PHE A 330 18.40 1.75 36.91
N PRO A 331 17.89 1.24 38.04
CA PRO A 331 17.78 -0.21 38.27
C PRO A 331 16.92 -0.93 37.21
N LYS A 332 15.94 -0.22 36.65
CA LYS A 332 15.13 -0.62 35.49
C LYS A 332 14.89 0.62 34.64
N ARG A 333 15.03 0.49 33.33
CA ARG A 333 14.72 1.53 32.36
C ARG A 333 14.09 0.91 31.14
N MET A 334 13.04 1.54 30.63
CA MET A 334 12.35 1.14 29.41
C MET A 334 12.71 2.12 28.31
N TYR A 335 12.78 1.63 27.07
CA TYR A 335 13.23 2.41 25.93
C TYR A 335 12.15 2.47 24.85
N ARG A 336 12.10 3.59 24.15
CA ARG A 336 11.42 3.74 22.86
C ARG A 336 12.30 4.58 21.94
N ALA A 337 12.11 4.44 20.64
CA ALA A 337 12.68 5.35 19.67
C ALA A 337 11.57 6.12 18.97
N ALA A 338 11.83 7.39 18.71
CA ALA A 338 11.03 8.22 17.84
C ALA A 338 11.92 8.67 16.68
N SER A 339 11.41 8.54 15.46
CA SER A 339 11.96 9.26 14.31
C SER A 339 11.92 10.77 14.59
N GLN A 340 12.87 11.49 14.06
CA GLN A 340 12.91 12.95 14.06
C GLN A 340 12.72 13.43 12.60
N PRO A 341 12.06 14.58 12.38
CA PRO A 341 11.88 15.17 11.06
C PRO A 341 13.18 15.40 10.27
#